data_AF-A0A7S4V0L7-F1
#
_entry.id   AF-A0A7S4V0L7-F1
#
_cell.length_a   1.000
_cell.length_b   1.000
_cell.length_c   1.000
_cell.angle_alpha   90.00
_cell.angle_beta   90.00
_cell.angle_gamma   90.00
#
_symmetry.space_group_name_H-M   'P 1'
#
loop_
_entity.id
_entity.type
_entity.pdbx_description
1 polymer ?
#
loop_
_entity_poly.entity_id
_entity_poly.type
_entity_poly.pdbx_seq_one_letter_code
_entity_poly.pdbx_strand_id
1 'polypeptide(L)'
;LKNKNPNVPHHASLLNAEKAALNQKKNQDDDVRKLYNDAISMSARGGYVHDAALAQERFADYLLNVVGDFNEAKYHIEGAIQRYTDWGAMGIVEHLRNEYQDVLAGSSKN
;
A
#
# COMPACT_ATOMS: atom_id res chain seq x y z
N LEU A 1 -13.57 -4.08 -27.97
CA LEU A 1 -13.17 -4.90 -26.79
C LEU A 1 -14.41 -5.13 -25.92
N LYS A 2 -15.21 -6.16 -26.20
CA LYS A 2 -16.32 -6.62 -25.34
C LYS A 2 -15.74 -7.62 -24.34
N ASN A 3 -16.04 -7.45 -23.06
CA ASN A 3 -15.44 -8.09 -21.88
C ASN A 3 -14.04 -7.55 -21.49
N LYS A 4 -14.02 -6.41 -20.78
CA LYS A 4 -12.89 -6.08 -19.92
C LYS A 4 -12.87 -7.11 -18.78
N ASN A 5 -11.75 -7.82 -18.59
CA ASN A 5 -11.59 -8.73 -17.46
C ASN A 5 -11.72 -7.91 -16.16
N PRO A 6 -12.72 -8.17 -15.29
CA PRO A 6 -12.96 -7.39 -14.08
C PRO A 6 -11.84 -7.52 -13.04
N ASN A 7 -10.94 -8.50 -13.21
CA ASN A 7 -9.78 -8.71 -12.32
C ASN A 7 -8.56 -7.85 -12.73
N VAL A 8 -8.57 -7.19 -13.89
CA VAL A 8 -7.40 -6.42 -14.36
C VAL A 8 -7.34 -4.99 -13.80
N PRO A 9 -8.46 -4.26 -13.59
CA PRO A 9 -8.42 -2.86 -13.18
C PRO A 9 -7.62 -2.58 -11.91
N HIS A 10 -7.79 -3.38 -10.85
CA HIS A 10 -7.11 -3.13 -9.57
C HIS A 10 -5.59 -3.35 -9.66
N HIS A 11 -5.14 -4.40 -10.35
CA HIS A 11 -3.71 -4.59 -10.63
C HIS A 11 -3.14 -3.44 -11.47
N ALA A 12 -3.86 -2.99 -12.50
CA ALA A 12 -3.42 -1.86 -13.32
C ALA A 12 -3.29 -0.57 -12.50
N SER A 13 -4.17 -0.36 -11.53
CA SER A 13 -4.12 0.79 -10.63
C SER A 13 -2.90 0.77 -9.71
N LEU A 14 -2.57 -0.39 -9.14
CA LEU A 14 -1.35 -0.54 -8.34
C LEU A 14 -0.10 -0.30 -9.19
N LEU A 15 -0.03 -0.87 -10.40
CA LEU A 15 1.10 -0.65 -11.32
C LEU A 15 1.25 0.82 -11.72
N ASN A 16 0.15 1.55 -11.88
CA ASN A 16 0.19 2.99 -12.15
C ASN A 16 0.75 3.77 -10.96
N ALA A 17 0.38 3.39 -9.73
CA ALA A 17 0.91 4.02 -8.51
C ALA A 17 2.42 3.77 -8.37
N GLU A 18 2.88 2.53 -8.52
CA GLU A 18 4.31 2.17 -8.50
C GLU A 18 5.10 2.91 -9.57
N LYS A 19 4.55 2.99 -10.80
CA LYS A 19 5.19 3.71 -11.89
C LYS A 19 5.31 5.21 -11.58
N ALA A 20 4.30 5.80 -10.94
CA ALA A 20 4.36 7.20 -10.55
C ALA A 20 5.40 7.41 -9.44
N ALA A 21 5.40 6.56 -8.41
CA ALA A 21 6.40 6.58 -7.32
C ALA A 21 7.84 6.44 -7.85
N LEU A 22 8.08 5.57 -8.82
CA LEU A 22 9.41 5.38 -9.43
C LEU A 22 9.88 6.58 -10.25
N ASN A 23 8.96 7.26 -10.94
CA ASN A 23 9.29 8.34 -11.89
C ASN A 23 9.11 9.74 -11.30
N GLN A 24 8.75 9.85 -10.02
CA GLN A 24 8.38 11.12 -9.46
C GLN A 24 9.53 12.11 -9.41
N LYS A 25 9.20 13.37 -9.68
CA LYS A 25 10.06 14.51 -9.41
C LYS A 25 9.71 15.09 -8.03
N LYS A 26 10.59 15.92 -7.48
CA LYS A 26 10.29 16.68 -6.26
C LYS A 26 8.91 17.37 -6.38
N ASN A 27 8.08 17.27 -5.34
CA ASN A 27 6.74 17.85 -5.23
C ASN A 27 5.63 17.18 -6.07
N GLN A 28 5.74 15.88 -6.35
CA GLN A 28 4.65 15.11 -7.00
C GLN A 28 3.98 14.10 -6.04
N ASP A 29 4.20 14.28 -4.73
CA ASP A 29 3.76 13.31 -3.73
C ASP A 29 2.23 13.16 -3.70
N ASP A 30 1.48 14.23 -3.93
CA ASP A 30 0.01 14.22 -3.96
C ASP A 30 -0.55 13.32 -5.08
N ASP A 31 0.08 13.34 -6.26
CA ASP A 31 -0.35 12.51 -7.39
C ASP A 31 -0.10 11.02 -7.09
N VAL A 32 1.03 10.70 -6.48
CA VAL A 32 1.38 9.32 -6.08
C VAL A 32 0.47 8.84 -4.96
N ARG A 33 0.23 9.65 -3.94
CA ARG A 33 -0.71 9.37 -2.84
C ARG A 33 -2.11 9.08 -3.38
N LYS A 34 -2.58 9.89 -4.33
CA LYS A 34 -3.89 9.66 -4.97
C LYS A 34 -3.95 8.32 -5.68
N LEU A 35 -2.93 7.97 -6.47
CA LEU A 35 -2.89 6.71 -7.20
C LEU A 35 -2.88 5.48 -6.29
N TYR A 36 -2.11 5.51 -5.19
CA TYR A 36 -2.15 4.44 -4.20
C TYR A 36 -3.52 4.33 -3.52
N ASN A 37 -4.10 5.46 -3.10
CA ASN A 37 -5.45 5.46 -2.49
C ASN A 37 -6.53 4.92 -3.44
N ASP A 38 -6.42 5.25 -4.73
CA ASP A 38 -7.28 4.71 -5.77
C ASP A 38 -7.09 3.19 -5.91
N ALA A 39 -5.85 2.69 -5.93
CA ALA A 39 -5.54 1.25 -5.99
C ALA A 39 -6.09 0.48 -4.79
N ILE A 40 -5.90 1.01 -3.57
CA ILE A 40 -6.44 0.44 -2.32
C ILE A 40 -7.97 0.40 -2.40
N SER A 41 -8.60 1.51 -2.79
CA SER A 41 -10.06 1.63 -2.86
C SER A 41 -10.68 0.68 -3.89
N MET A 42 -10.07 0.57 -5.08
CA MET A 42 -10.54 -0.34 -6.13
C MET A 42 -10.41 -1.80 -5.72
N SER A 43 -9.28 -2.19 -5.12
CA SER A 43 -9.05 -3.55 -4.64
C SER A 43 -10.04 -3.92 -3.53
N ALA A 44 -10.19 -3.03 -2.52
CA ALA A 44 -11.08 -3.26 -1.39
C ALA A 44 -12.55 -3.35 -1.82
N ARG A 45 -13.04 -2.42 -2.67
CA ARG A 45 -14.42 -2.43 -3.16
C ARG A 45 -14.70 -3.62 -4.10
N GLY A 46 -13.67 -4.14 -4.76
CA GLY A 46 -13.76 -5.32 -5.62
C GLY A 46 -13.75 -6.65 -4.87
N GLY A 47 -13.54 -6.65 -3.54
CA GLY A 47 -13.41 -7.88 -2.74
C GLY A 47 -12.01 -8.50 -2.79
N TYR A 48 -11.04 -7.81 -3.39
CA TYR A 48 -9.65 -8.27 -3.50
C TYR A 48 -8.86 -7.84 -2.26
N VAL A 49 -9.16 -8.48 -1.12
CA VAL A 49 -8.62 -8.10 0.18
C VAL A 49 -7.08 -8.16 0.23
N HIS A 50 -6.47 -9.15 -0.42
CA HIS A 50 -5.03 -9.32 -0.49
C HIS A 50 -4.36 -8.27 -1.37
N ASP A 51 -4.98 -7.89 -2.49
CA ASP A 51 -4.46 -6.80 -3.33
C ASP A 51 -4.59 -5.44 -2.65
N ALA A 52 -5.65 -5.22 -1.87
CA ALA A 52 -5.77 -4.03 -1.03
C ALA A 52 -4.69 -4.00 0.05
N ALA A 53 -4.34 -5.15 0.65
CA ALA A 53 -3.26 -5.26 1.62
C ALA A 53 -1.91 -4.94 0.98
N LEU A 54 -1.63 -5.53 -0.19
CA LEU A 54 -0.41 -5.27 -0.95
C LEU A 54 -0.29 -3.79 -1.32
N ALA A 55 -1.36 -3.17 -1.81
CA ALA A 55 -1.35 -1.76 -2.16
C ALA A 55 -1.08 -0.86 -0.94
N GLN A 56 -1.55 -1.22 0.26
CA GLN A 56 -1.23 -0.50 1.49
C GLN A 56 0.23 -0.69 1.91
N GLU A 57 0.77 -1.90 1.85
CA GLU A 57 2.18 -2.19 2.14
C GLU A 57 3.11 -1.36 1.22
N ARG A 58 2.86 -1.40 -0.09
CA ARG A 58 3.62 -0.63 -1.07
C ARG A 58 3.53 0.87 -0.88
N PHE A 59 2.34 1.37 -0.51
CA PHE A 59 2.17 2.79 -0.23
C PHE A 59 2.93 3.21 1.05
N ALA A 60 2.91 2.36 2.09
CA ALA A 60 3.70 2.62 3.29
C ALA A 60 5.20 2.67 3.02
N ASP A 61 5.72 1.74 2.19
CA ASP A 61 7.12 1.74 1.76
C ASP A 61 7.49 3.07 1.07
N TYR A 62 6.64 3.53 0.16
CA TYR A 62 6.81 4.83 -0.50
C TYR A 62 6.80 6.00 0.50
N LEU A 63 5.86 6.01 1.45
CA LEU A 63 5.75 7.05 2.46
C LEU A 63 6.97 7.10 3.39
N LEU A 64 7.54 5.94 3.76
CA LEU A 64 8.74 5.87 4.60
C LEU A 64 10.00 6.31 3.85
N ASN A 65 10.22 5.75 2.67
CA ASN A 65 11.52 5.83 2.00
C ASN A 65 11.65 7.04 1.07
N VAL A 66 10.53 7.62 0.64
CA VAL A 66 10.55 8.71 -0.35
C VAL A 66 9.99 10.01 0.23
N VAL A 67 8.84 9.94 0.94
CA VAL A 67 8.20 11.14 1.50
C VAL A 67 8.71 11.48 2.89
N GLY A 68 8.99 10.47 3.72
CA GLY A 68 9.33 10.63 5.14
C GLY A 68 8.11 10.86 6.05
N ASP A 69 6.91 10.44 5.62
CA ASP A 69 5.68 10.57 6.42
C ASP A 69 5.40 9.29 7.23
N PHE A 70 6.06 9.20 8.38
CA PHE A 70 5.99 8.02 9.25
C PHE A 70 4.60 7.75 9.82
N ASN A 71 3.81 8.80 10.07
CA ASN A 71 2.48 8.64 10.67
C ASN A 71 1.51 8.00 9.68
N GLU A 72 1.52 8.49 8.44
CA GLU A 72 0.67 7.91 7.39
C GLU A 72 1.19 6.53 6.98
N ALA A 73 2.51 6.34 6.91
CA ALA A 73 3.08 5.02 6.66
C ALA A 73 2.61 3.99 7.70
N LYS A 74 2.66 4.34 8.99
CA LYS A 74 2.16 3.48 10.07
C LYS A 74 0.70 3.09 9.86
N TYR A 75 -0.16 4.06 9.54
CA TYR A 75 -1.57 3.82 9.25
C TYR A 75 -1.76 2.80 8.11
N HIS A 76 -0.96 2.90 7.04
CA HIS A 76 -1.02 1.95 5.94
C HIS A 76 -0.47 0.57 6.30
N ILE A 77 0.60 0.46 7.09
CA ILE A 77 1.13 -0.82 7.59
C ILE A 77 0.10 -1.53 8.47
N GLU A 78 -0.52 -0.82 9.41
CA GLU A 78 -1.58 -1.37 10.26
C GLU A 78 -2.77 -1.87 9.43
N GLY A 79 -3.16 -1.11 8.40
CA GLY A 79 -4.16 -1.52 7.43
C GLY A 79 -3.79 -2.78 6.65
N ALA A 80 -2.56 -2.87 6.14
CA ALA A 80 -2.06 -4.04 5.44
C ALA A 80 -2.06 -5.28 6.35
N ILE A 81 -1.57 -5.14 7.59
CA ILE A 81 -1.59 -6.20 8.61
C ILE A 81 -3.01 -6.69 8.87
N GLN A 82 -3.98 -5.78 9.06
CA GLN A 82 -5.36 -6.16 9.29
C GLN A 82 -5.92 -6.96 8.12
N ARG A 83 -5.72 -6.50 6.88
CA ARG A 83 -6.24 -7.17 5.68
C ARG A 83 -5.58 -8.53 5.42
N TYR A 84 -4.27 -8.64 5.61
CA TYR A 84 -3.57 -9.92 5.52
C TYR A 84 -4.02 -10.89 6.62
N THR A 85 -4.34 -10.38 7.82
CA THR A 85 -4.94 -11.17 8.90
C THR A 85 -6.32 -11.69 8.48
N ASP A 86 -7.19 -10.82 7.96
CA ASP A 86 -8.54 -11.19 7.49
C ASP A 86 -8.50 -12.22 6.34
N TRP A 87 -7.48 -12.14 5.49
CA TRP A 87 -7.25 -13.12 4.42
C TRP A 87 -6.64 -14.44 4.91
N GLY A 88 -6.05 -14.46 6.11
CA GLY A 88 -5.41 -15.65 6.70
C GLY A 88 -3.91 -15.81 6.38
N ALA A 89 -3.25 -14.78 5.85
CA ALA A 89 -1.83 -14.82 5.49
C ALA A 89 -0.90 -14.51 6.68
N MET A 90 -0.95 -15.36 7.72
CA MET A 90 -0.26 -15.10 8.99
C MET A 90 1.28 -14.99 8.87
N GLY A 91 1.90 -15.73 7.94
CA GLY A 91 3.34 -15.60 7.70
C GLY A 91 3.74 -14.21 7.18
N ILE A 92 2.90 -13.58 6.35
CA ILE A 92 3.10 -12.20 5.89
C ILE A 92 2.85 -11.22 7.04
N VAL A 93 1.83 -11.47 7.86
CA VAL A 93 1.55 -10.63 9.04
C VAL A 93 2.73 -10.61 10.01
N GLU A 94 3.33 -11.77 10.30
CA GLU A 94 4.51 -11.87 11.16
C GLU A 94 5.71 -11.17 10.54
N HIS A 95 5.92 -11.33 9.24
CA HIS A 95 6.98 -10.64 8.50
C HIS A 95 6.84 -9.11 8.60
N LEU A 96 5.66 -8.56 8.29
CA LEU A 96 5.37 -7.12 8.36
C LEU A 96 5.57 -6.55 9.76
N ARG A 97 5.11 -7.27 10.78
CA ARG A 97 5.29 -6.84 12.18
C ARG A 97 6.76 -6.77 12.59
N ASN A 98 7.58 -7.70 12.11
CA ASN A 98 9.00 -7.73 12.41
C ASN A 98 9.76 -6.65 11.62
N GLU A 99 9.44 -6.49 10.34
CA GLU A 99 10.08 -5.50 9.46
C GLU A 99 9.78 -4.07 9.91
N TYR A 100 8.52 -3.77 10.20
CA TYR A 100 8.07 -2.43 10.56
C TYR A 100 7.92 -2.22 12.08
N GLN A 101 8.58 -3.04 12.91
CA GLN A 101 8.45 -2.99 14.37
C GLN A 101 8.68 -1.59 14.95
N ASP A 102 9.69 -0.87 14.46
CA ASP A 102 10.05 0.47 14.94
C ASP A 102 8.96 1.49 14.59
N VAL A 103 8.46 1.41 13.35
CA VAL A 103 7.39 2.29 12.84
C VAL A 103 6.10 2.05 13.61
N LEU A 104 5.74 0.77 13.81
CA LEU A 104 4.55 0.38 14.57
C LEU A 104 4.64 0.78 16.05
N ALA A 105 5.82 0.68 16.66
CA ALA A 105 6.08 1.12 18.02
C ALA A 105 6.06 2.66 18.19
N GLY A 106 5.97 3.43 17.10
CA GLY A 106 6.07 4.89 17.13
C GLY A 106 7.45 5.39 17.53
N SER A 107 8.47 4.52 17.41
CA SER A 107 9.85 4.88 17.71
C SER A 107 10.45 5.50 16.45
N SER A 108 10.46 6.83 16.41
CA SER A 108 11.21 7.56 15.37
C SER A 108 12.68 7.14 15.47
N LYS A 109 13.25 6.59 14.40
CA LYS A 109 14.70 6.40 14.31
C LYS A 109 15.35 7.78 14.40
N ASN A 110 16.02 8.06 15.52
CA ASN A 110 16.93 9.19 15.69
C ASN A 110 18.10 9.09 14.71
#